data_AF-A0A0G1LWF2-F1
#
_entry.id   AF-A0A0G1LWF2-F1
#
_cell.length_a   1.000
_cell.length_b   1.000
_cell.length_c   1.000
_cell.angle_alpha   90.00
_cell.angle_beta   90.00
_cell.angle_gamma   90.00
#
_symmetry.space_group_name_H-M   'P 1'
#
loop_
_entity.id
_entity.type
_entity.pdbx_description
1 polymer ?
#
loop_
_entity_poly.entity_id
_entity_poly.type
_entity_poly.pdbx_seq_one_letter_code
_entity_poly.pdbx_strand_id
1 'polypeptide(L)'
;MKETEKSRLQPVSNIDLNRFLGYPKITNESGGSLSAKAVDGETDVALTRLGEFVCKISDDDNFAVNFPEIGLICIYQEDGSVGLLSLDLTTFLDSQLSRKAFLSDGEKDIALLMSFLKDQKQTLMISAFPDQFMLTVEILGSKGQRLNFQEFEQVDFSKGTHGDLELFGVSVGYQFVVTSDEMTVAAGDSDPDRKLLALAVSNKVDFVEDYFSEDPKRFQKLAAKVLLN
;
A
#
# COMPACT_ATOMS: atom_id res chain seq x y z
N MET A 1 34.73 26.17 13.89
CA MET A 1 33.28 26.02 13.65
C MET A 1 33.12 25.20 12.39
N LYS A 2 32.79 23.91 12.53
CA LYS A 2 32.46 23.04 11.40
C LYS A 2 30.95 23.12 11.22
N GLU A 3 30.51 23.52 10.04
CA GLU A 3 29.11 23.47 9.64
C GLU A 3 28.64 22.02 9.70
N THR A 4 27.56 21.80 10.44
CA THR A 4 26.83 20.54 10.50
C THR A 4 26.12 20.37 9.16
N GLU A 5 26.57 19.41 8.34
CA GLU A 5 25.80 18.91 7.20
C GLU A 5 24.45 18.41 7.73
N LYS A 6 23.41 19.22 7.55
CA LYS A 6 22.05 18.72 7.57
C LYS A 6 21.96 17.72 6.42
N SER A 7 21.93 16.43 6.77
CA SER A 7 21.47 15.36 5.89
C SER A 7 20.25 15.86 5.13
N ARG A 8 20.40 15.98 3.81
CA ARG A 8 19.32 16.30 2.88
C ARG A 8 18.50 15.03 2.70
N LEU A 9 17.67 14.71 3.70
CA LEU A 9 16.56 13.80 3.50
C LEU A 9 15.64 14.47 2.48
N GLN A 10 15.58 13.92 1.26
CA GLN A 10 14.52 14.30 0.34
C GLN A 10 13.20 13.81 0.93
N PRO A 11 12.15 14.64 0.95
CA PRO A 11 10.85 14.18 1.43
C PRO A 11 10.35 13.03 0.56
N VAL A 12 9.75 12.02 1.20
CA VAL A 12 9.07 10.85 0.61
C VAL A 12 7.98 11.27 -0.41
N SER A 13 7.62 12.56 -0.47
CA SER A 13 6.69 13.18 -1.42
C SER A 13 7.11 13.10 -2.90
N ASN A 14 8.34 12.70 -3.22
CA ASN A 14 8.83 12.55 -4.61
C ASN A 14 8.83 11.10 -5.13
N ILE A 15 8.26 10.16 -4.38
CA ILE A 15 8.22 8.77 -4.82
C ILE A 15 7.20 8.64 -5.96
N ASP A 16 7.72 8.35 -7.15
CA ASP A 16 6.91 8.03 -8.32
C ASP A 16 6.26 6.65 -8.13
N LEU A 17 5.05 6.64 -7.55
CA LEU A 17 4.24 5.44 -7.36
C LEU A 17 4.02 4.67 -8.67
N ASN A 18 4.12 5.32 -9.83
CA ASN A 18 4.00 4.65 -11.13
C ASN A 18 5.09 3.62 -11.38
N ARG A 19 6.26 3.72 -10.72
CA ARG A 19 7.29 2.69 -10.76
C ARG A 19 6.90 1.40 -10.04
N PHE A 20 5.87 1.45 -9.19
CA PHE A 20 5.37 0.31 -8.42
C PHE A 20 4.05 -0.25 -8.94
N LEU A 21 3.32 0.52 -9.77
CA LEU A 21 2.06 0.12 -10.40
C LEU A 21 2.25 -0.80 -11.62
N GLY A 22 3.49 -1.06 -12.05
CA GLY A 22 3.81 -2.03 -13.08
C GLY A 22 4.01 -3.43 -12.50
N TYR A 23 3.22 -4.41 -12.96
CA TYR A 23 3.43 -5.81 -12.58
C TYR A 23 4.75 -6.33 -13.19
N PRO A 24 5.71 -6.80 -12.37
CA PRO A 24 6.92 -7.41 -12.90
C PRO A 24 6.59 -8.71 -13.65
N LYS A 25 7.16 -8.94 -14.83
CA LYS A 25 7.14 -10.31 -15.38
C LYS A 25 8.14 -11.16 -14.61
N ILE A 26 7.68 -12.31 -14.14
CA ILE A 26 8.45 -13.22 -13.29
C ILE A 26 9.32 -14.13 -14.15
N THR A 27 10.61 -14.25 -13.81
CA THR A 27 11.48 -15.32 -14.33
C THR A 27 11.77 -16.33 -13.23
N ASN A 28 11.30 -17.56 -13.40
CA ASN A 28 11.54 -18.63 -12.43
C ASN A 28 13.04 -18.97 -12.38
N GLU A 29 13.65 -18.81 -11.22
CA GLU A 29 14.93 -19.46 -10.94
C GLU A 29 14.66 -20.95 -10.66
N SER A 30 15.31 -21.81 -11.43
CA SER A 30 15.22 -23.26 -11.28
C SER A 30 15.67 -23.68 -9.88
N GLY A 31 14.76 -24.22 -9.05
CA GLY A 31 15.15 -24.74 -7.73
C GLY A 31 14.06 -24.90 -6.67
N GLY A 32 12.76 -24.92 -7.00
CA GLY A 32 11.70 -25.09 -6.00
C GLY A 32 11.56 -23.93 -5.00
N SER A 33 12.28 -22.83 -5.22
CA SER A 33 12.12 -21.56 -4.51
C SER A 33 10.80 -20.92 -4.96
N LEU A 34 10.00 -20.47 -4.00
CA LEU A 34 8.78 -19.67 -4.25
C LEU A 34 9.15 -18.18 -4.45
N SER A 35 10.37 -17.89 -4.88
CA SER A 35 10.88 -16.54 -5.15
C SER A 35 11.58 -16.46 -6.50
N ALA A 36 11.61 -15.25 -7.06
CA ALA A 36 12.12 -14.94 -8.38
C ALA A 36 12.55 -13.48 -8.45
N LYS A 37 13.28 -13.12 -9.52
CA LYS A 37 13.51 -11.73 -9.91
C LYS A 37 12.49 -11.28 -10.95
N ALA A 38 12.13 -10.01 -10.90
CA ALA A 38 11.45 -9.32 -11.98
C ALA A 38 12.36 -9.13 -13.21
N VAL A 39 11.77 -8.75 -14.34
CA VAL A 39 12.51 -8.44 -15.59
C VAL A 39 13.57 -7.36 -15.41
N ASP A 40 13.39 -6.44 -14.48
CA ASP A 40 14.36 -5.38 -14.19
C ASP A 40 15.64 -5.91 -13.52
N GLY A 41 15.62 -7.14 -12.99
CA GLY A 41 16.74 -7.78 -12.29
C GLY A 41 16.98 -7.27 -10.87
N GLU A 42 16.30 -6.20 -10.46
CA GLU A 42 16.48 -5.52 -9.18
C GLU A 42 15.37 -5.86 -8.20
N THR A 43 14.15 -6.03 -8.71
CA THR A 43 12.96 -6.30 -7.89
C THR A 43 12.84 -7.80 -7.57
N ASP A 44 12.71 -8.13 -6.29
CA ASP A 44 12.46 -9.47 -5.79
C ASP A 44 10.96 -9.74 -5.69
N VAL A 45 10.56 -10.93 -6.11
CA VAL A 45 9.16 -11.38 -6.07
C VAL A 45 9.10 -12.71 -5.32
N ALA A 46 8.13 -12.86 -4.42
CA ALA A 46 7.86 -14.11 -3.74
C ALA A 46 6.37 -14.42 -3.73
N LEU A 47 6.03 -15.69 -3.90
CA LEU A 47 4.66 -16.17 -3.71
C LEU A 47 4.41 -16.46 -2.23
N THR A 48 3.35 -15.86 -1.70
CA THR A 48 2.94 -15.97 -0.30
C THR A 48 1.52 -16.56 -0.20
N ARG A 49 1.04 -16.77 1.03
CA ARG A 49 -0.37 -17.18 1.26
C ARG A 49 -1.39 -16.13 0.79
N LEU A 50 -0.94 -14.91 0.49
CA LEU A 50 -1.76 -13.74 0.18
C LEU A 50 -1.67 -13.32 -1.29
N GLY A 51 -0.88 -14.04 -2.09
CA GLY A 51 -0.54 -13.65 -3.46
C GLY A 51 0.93 -13.30 -3.59
N GLU A 52 1.25 -12.55 -4.64
CA GLU A 52 2.57 -12.03 -4.91
C GLU A 52 2.97 -10.98 -3.86
N PHE A 53 4.19 -11.13 -3.36
CA PHE A 53 4.89 -10.13 -2.56
C PHE A 53 6.06 -9.63 -3.40
N VAL A 54 6.02 -8.36 -3.74
CA VAL A 54 7.05 -7.69 -4.54
C VAL A 54 7.80 -6.76 -3.63
N CYS A 55 9.13 -6.81 -3.64
CA CYS A 55 9.94 -5.95 -2.79
C CYS A 55 11.25 -5.54 -3.44
N LYS A 56 11.78 -4.39 -3.02
CA LYS A 56 13.10 -3.89 -3.41
C LYS A 56 13.62 -2.88 -2.39
N ILE A 57 14.94 -2.74 -2.35
CA ILE A 57 15.60 -1.61 -1.69
C ILE A 57 15.83 -0.53 -2.76
N SER A 58 15.38 0.70 -2.49
CA SER A 58 15.62 1.85 -3.37
C SER A 58 17.05 2.39 -3.22
N ASP A 59 17.48 3.24 -4.16
CA ASP A 59 18.78 3.93 -4.07
C ASP A 59 18.96 4.78 -2.80
N ASP A 60 17.85 5.20 -2.18
CA ASP A 60 17.83 5.96 -0.92
C ASP A 60 17.70 5.03 0.32
N ASP A 61 18.09 3.75 0.20
CA ASP A 61 18.06 2.71 1.25
C ASP A 61 16.67 2.41 1.86
N ASN A 62 15.60 2.99 1.31
CA ASN A 62 14.23 2.65 1.70
C ASN A 62 13.83 1.27 1.16
N PHE A 63 13.11 0.51 1.99
CA PHE A 63 12.55 -0.78 1.61
C PHE A 63 11.11 -0.62 1.14
N ALA A 64 10.90 -0.78 -0.17
CA ALA A 64 9.60 -0.67 -0.78
C ALA A 64 9.00 -2.05 -1.05
N VAL A 65 7.72 -2.19 -0.73
CA VAL A 65 6.97 -3.44 -0.85
C VAL A 65 5.60 -3.20 -1.50
N ASN A 66 5.13 -4.19 -2.23
CA ASN A 66 3.81 -4.20 -2.88
C ASN A 66 3.17 -5.59 -2.74
N PHE A 67 1.88 -5.61 -2.41
CA PHE A 67 0.99 -6.76 -2.46
C PHE A 67 -0.08 -6.49 -3.53
N PRO A 68 0.18 -6.83 -4.80
CA PRO A 68 -0.65 -6.40 -5.91
C PRO A 68 -2.09 -6.92 -5.81
N GLU A 69 -2.32 -8.13 -5.31
CA GLU A 69 -3.65 -8.74 -5.20
C GLU A 69 -4.50 -8.14 -4.06
N ILE A 70 -3.86 -7.42 -3.13
CA ILE A 70 -4.53 -6.69 -2.05
C ILE A 70 -4.62 -5.20 -2.39
N GLY A 71 -3.79 -4.70 -3.31
CA GLY A 71 -3.69 -3.28 -3.63
C GLY A 71 -2.89 -2.50 -2.59
N LEU A 72 -2.00 -3.14 -1.83
CA LEU A 72 -1.21 -2.47 -0.78
C LEU A 72 0.20 -2.16 -1.27
N ILE A 73 0.65 -0.92 -1.07
CA ILE A 73 2.04 -0.49 -1.25
C ILE A 73 2.52 0.11 0.08
N CYS A 74 3.69 -0.31 0.56
CA CYS A 74 4.33 0.29 1.73
C CYS A 74 5.77 0.65 1.41
N ILE A 75 6.28 1.71 2.03
CA ILE A 75 7.69 2.08 1.97
C ILE A 75 8.18 2.30 3.38
N TYR A 76 9.15 1.50 3.77
CA TYR A 76 9.84 1.58 5.04
C TYR A 76 11.14 2.37 4.86
N GLN A 77 11.42 3.25 5.82
CA GLN A 77 12.67 4.00 5.90
C GLN A 77 13.82 3.08 6.30
N GLU A 78 15.06 3.56 6.16
CA GLU A 78 16.27 2.82 6.57
C GLU A 78 16.20 2.28 8.01
N ASP A 79 15.57 3.02 8.93
CA ASP A 79 15.42 2.62 10.33
C ASP A 79 14.29 1.59 10.59
N GLY A 80 13.62 1.18 9.51
CA GLY A 80 12.52 0.23 9.48
C GLY A 80 11.15 0.84 9.74
N SER A 81 11.02 2.14 10.02
CA SER A 81 9.73 2.79 10.25
C SER A 81 8.95 2.98 8.95
N VAL A 82 7.61 2.98 8.99
CA VAL A 82 6.78 3.20 7.80
C VAL A 82 6.79 4.68 7.38
N GLY A 83 7.36 4.97 6.21
CA GLY A 83 7.36 6.31 5.61
C GLY A 83 6.16 6.57 4.69
N LEU A 84 5.61 5.50 4.09
CA LEU A 84 4.43 5.53 3.24
C LEU A 84 3.59 4.27 3.47
N LEU A 85 2.29 4.44 3.60
CA LEU A 85 1.30 3.41 3.37
C LEU A 85 0.31 3.87 2.30
N SER A 86 0.17 3.12 1.22
CA SER A 86 -0.74 3.46 0.13
C SER A 86 -1.63 2.26 -0.22
N LEU A 87 -2.92 2.53 -0.37
CA LEU A 87 -3.94 1.53 -0.67
C LEU A 87 -4.65 1.90 -1.97
N ASP A 88 -4.54 1.01 -2.96
CA ASP A 88 -5.44 0.98 -4.12
C ASP A 88 -6.80 0.47 -3.64
N LEU A 89 -7.72 1.39 -3.41
CA LEU A 89 -9.07 1.09 -2.95
C LEU A 89 -9.84 0.25 -3.97
N THR A 90 -9.56 0.42 -5.26
CA THR A 90 -10.22 -0.36 -6.31
C THR A 90 -9.87 -1.83 -6.18
N THR A 91 -8.58 -2.14 -6.09
CA THR A 91 -8.10 -3.51 -5.95
C THR A 91 -8.43 -4.09 -4.59
N PHE A 92 -8.26 -3.32 -3.52
CA PHE A 92 -8.55 -3.77 -2.16
C PHE A 92 -10.01 -4.17 -2.01
N LEU A 93 -10.95 -3.30 -2.39
CA LEU A 93 -12.38 -3.60 -2.27
C LEU A 93 -12.79 -4.76 -3.19
N ASP A 94 -12.33 -4.82 -4.46
CA ASP A 94 -12.62 -5.95 -5.38
C ASP A 94 -12.12 -7.30 -4.80
N SER A 95 -10.92 -7.31 -4.20
CA SER A 95 -10.34 -8.50 -3.57
C SER A 95 -11.17 -9.03 -2.40
N GLN A 96 -11.76 -8.13 -1.61
CA GLN A 96 -12.58 -8.49 -0.45
C GLN A 96 -14.04 -8.79 -0.83
N LEU A 97 -14.60 -8.14 -1.86
CA LEU A 97 -15.96 -8.39 -2.35
C LEU A 97 -16.15 -9.85 -2.84
N SER A 98 -15.08 -10.48 -3.32
CA SER A 98 -15.08 -11.90 -3.67
C SER A 98 -15.33 -12.82 -2.46
N ARG A 99 -15.11 -12.35 -1.23
CA ARG A 99 -15.31 -13.04 0.06
C ARG A 99 -16.70 -12.71 0.64
N LYS A 100 -17.73 -13.18 -0.07
CA LYS A 100 -19.20 -12.95 0.02
C LYS A 100 -19.91 -12.99 1.40
N ALA A 101 -19.25 -13.04 2.55
CA ALA A 101 -19.90 -13.22 3.85
C ALA A 101 -20.33 -11.92 4.56
N PHE A 102 -19.87 -10.75 4.12
CA PHE A 102 -20.09 -9.48 4.82
C PHE A 102 -21.08 -8.52 4.12
N LEU A 103 -21.68 -8.96 3.01
CA LEU A 103 -22.28 -8.07 2.02
C LEU A 103 -23.80 -8.31 1.90
N SER A 104 -24.60 -7.61 2.71
CA SER A 104 -26.04 -7.56 2.50
C SER A 104 -26.55 -6.11 2.55
N ASP A 105 -26.95 -5.61 1.38
CA ASP A 105 -27.85 -4.47 1.12
C ASP A 105 -27.35 -3.01 1.09
N GLY A 106 -26.11 -2.72 0.69
CA GLY A 106 -25.83 -1.36 0.14
C GLY A 106 -24.47 -1.07 -0.45
N GLU A 107 -23.68 -2.10 -0.76
CA GLU A 107 -22.45 -1.93 -1.54
C GLU A 107 -22.72 -1.82 -3.05
N LYS A 108 -23.97 -1.66 -3.49
CA LYS A 108 -24.27 -1.49 -4.93
C LYS A 108 -23.54 -0.26 -5.48
N ASP A 109 -23.52 0.83 -4.71
CA ASP A 109 -22.91 2.07 -5.16
C ASP A 109 -21.39 1.96 -5.20
N ILE A 110 -20.78 1.31 -4.20
CA ILE A 110 -19.34 0.99 -4.22
C ILE A 110 -19.01 0.04 -5.36
N ALA A 111 -19.74 -1.04 -5.55
CA ALA A 111 -19.50 -1.99 -6.63
C ALA A 111 -19.65 -1.32 -8.00
N LEU A 112 -20.62 -0.42 -8.17
CA LEU A 112 -20.79 0.40 -9.38
C LEU A 112 -19.62 1.36 -9.57
N LEU A 113 -19.18 2.05 -8.52
CA LEU A 113 -18.00 2.92 -8.55
C LEU A 113 -16.74 2.14 -8.95
N MET A 114 -16.51 0.97 -8.34
CA MET A 114 -15.35 0.12 -8.65
C MET A 114 -15.40 -0.38 -10.10
N SER A 115 -16.58 -0.82 -10.57
CA SER A 115 -16.79 -1.21 -11.97
C SER A 115 -16.51 -0.04 -12.91
N PHE A 116 -17.00 1.16 -12.59
CA PHE A 116 -16.78 2.36 -13.37
C PHE A 116 -15.29 2.70 -13.47
N LEU A 117 -14.56 2.74 -12.35
CA LEU A 117 -13.13 3.01 -12.33
C LEU A 117 -12.36 1.97 -13.16
N LYS A 118 -12.71 0.69 -13.03
CA LYS A 118 -12.12 -0.42 -13.81
C LYS A 118 -12.36 -0.27 -15.32
N ASP A 119 -13.58 0.07 -15.73
CA ASP A 119 -13.92 0.30 -17.14
C ASP A 119 -13.15 1.50 -17.72
N GLN A 120 -12.92 2.52 -16.91
CA GLN A 120 -12.10 3.69 -17.29
C GLN A 120 -10.59 3.44 -17.18
N LYS A 121 -10.17 2.26 -16.71
CA LYS A 121 -8.77 1.93 -16.38
C LYS A 121 -8.16 2.98 -15.45
N GLN A 122 -8.89 3.29 -14.39
CA GLN A 122 -8.51 4.23 -13.35
C GLN A 122 -8.33 3.51 -12.02
N THR A 123 -7.43 4.04 -11.21
CA THR A 123 -7.09 3.51 -9.88
C THR A 123 -7.35 4.60 -8.85
N LEU A 124 -8.09 4.29 -7.79
CA LEU A 124 -8.30 5.17 -6.66
C LEU A 124 -7.29 4.81 -5.56
N MET A 125 -6.34 5.71 -5.30
CA MET A 125 -5.32 5.55 -4.28
C MET A 125 -5.67 6.42 -3.07
N ILE A 126 -5.51 5.86 -1.87
CA ILE A 126 -5.43 6.63 -0.63
C ILE A 126 -4.09 6.34 0.04
N SER A 127 -3.32 7.39 0.31
CA SER A 127 -1.96 7.27 0.82
C SER A 127 -1.78 8.07 2.10
N ALA A 128 -1.17 7.45 3.09
CA ALA A 128 -0.75 8.07 4.33
C ALA A 128 0.78 8.20 4.37
N PHE A 129 1.24 9.38 4.77
CA PHE A 129 2.63 9.73 5.00
C PHE A 129 2.77 10.13 6.47
N PRO A 130 2.95 9.16 7.40
CA PRO A 130 2.90 9.42 8.84
C PRO A 130 3.86 10.50 9.31
N ASP A 131 5.12 10.45 8.87
CA ASP A 131 6.15 11.41 9.27
C ASP A 131 5.93 12.82 8.73
N GLN A 132 5.13 12.94 7.67
CA GLN A 132 4.74 14.22 7.07
C GLN A 132 3.40 14.73 7.59
N PHE A 133 2.71 13.95 8.45
CA PHE A 133 1.35 14.25 8.91
C PHE A 133 0.41 14.55 7.73
N MET A 134 0.50 13.75 6.67
CA MET A 134 -0.18 14.02 5.40
C MET A 134 -0.92 12.80 4.89
N LEU A 135 -2.13 13.03 4.39
CA LEU A 135 -2.94 12.05 3.68
C LEU A 135 -3.21 12.57 2.26
N THR A 136 -3.11 11.72 1.26
CA THR A 136 -3.48 12.04 -0.12
C THR A 136 -4.54 11.08 -0.64
N VAL A 137 -5.40 11.59 -1.51
CA VAL A 137 -6.39 10.81 -2.25
C VAL A 137 -6.23 11.15 -3.72
N GLU A 138 -5.97 10.14 -4.54
CA GLU A 138 -5.60 10.33 -5.94
C GLU A 138 -6.39 9.40 -6.84
N ILE A 139 -6.83 9.89 -8.00
CA ILE A 139 -7.30 9.04 -9.08
C ILE A 139 -6.22 9.03 -10.16
N LEU A 140 -5.65 7.86 -10.40
CA LEU A 140 -4.65 7.64 -11.43
C LEU A 140 -5.33 7.09 -12.69
N GLY A 141 -4.92 7.59 -13.85
CA GLY A 141 -5.34 7.04 -15.14
C GLY A 141 -4.47 5.86 -15.59
N SER A 142 -4.86 5.23 -16.69
CA SER A 142 -4.19 4.04 -17.26
C SER A 142 -2.69 4.15 -17.58
N LYS A 143 -2.11 5.36 -17.62
CA LYS A 143 -0.67 5.58 -17.81
C LYS A 143 0.00 6.15 -16.56
N GLY A 144 -0.64 6.06 -15.41
CA GLY A 144 -0.14 6.60 -14.14
C GLY A 144 -0.28 8.12 -13.99
N GLN A 145 -0.92 8.79 -14.94
CA GLN A 145 -1.17 10.23 -14.84
C GLN A 145 -2.25 10.52 -13.79
N ARG A 146 -2.01 11.52 -12.94
CA ARG A 146 -2.99 11.99 -11.95
C ARG A 146 -4.15 12.70 -12.64
N LEU A 147 -5.35 12.16 -12.46
CA LEU A 147 -6.61 12.71 -12.98
C LEU A 147 -7.33 13.54 -11.92
N ASN A 148 -7.18 13.16 -10.65
CA ASN A 148 -7.68 13.90 -9.49
C ASN A 148 -6.67 13.75 -8.33
N PHE A 149 -6.57 14.77 -7.49
CA PHE A 149 -5.67 14.84 -6.35
C PHE A 149 -6.29 15.69 -5.25
N GLN A 150 -6.36 15.14 -4.05
CA GLN A 150 -6.70 15.84 -2.82
C GLN A 150 -5.61 15.57 -1.80
N GLU A 151 -5.24 16.60 -1.05
CA GLU A 151 -4.21 16.55 -0.03
C GLU A 151 -4.78 17.11 1.27
N PHE A 152 -4.52 16.40 2.36
CA PHE A 152 -4.91 16.75 3.71
C PHE A 152 -3.63 16.83 4.55
N GLU A 153 -3.30 18.04 5.00
CA GLU A 153 -2.14 18.30 5.86
C GLU A 153 -2.53 18.24 7.36
N GLN A 154 -1.52 18.15 8.23
CA GLN A 154 -1.67 18.17 9.70
C GLN A 154 -2.54 17.02 10.24
N VAL A 155 -2.48 15.88 9.56
CA VAL A 155 -3.20 14.65 9.89
C VAL A 155 -2.51 13.94 11.06
N ASP A 156 -3.20 13.83 12.19
CA ASP A 156 -2.72 13.11 13.37
C ASP A 156 -3.16 11.63 13.32
N PHE A 157 -2.33 10.79 12.70
CA PHE A 157 -2.60 9.36 12.56
C PHE A 157 -2.68 8.60 13.90
N SER A 158 -2.08 9.14 14.97
CA SER A 158 -2.09 8.51 16.30
C SER A 158 -3.45 8.59 17.00
N LYS A 159 -4.27 9.59 16.63
CA LYS A 159 -5.65 9.72 17.11
C LYS A 159 -6.66 8.97 16.24
N GLY A 160 -6.20 8.36 15.16
CA GLY A 160 -7.05 7.86 14.10
C GLY A 160 -7.54 8.99 13.19
N THR A 161 -7.42 8.80 11.90
CA THR A 161 -7.95 9.67 10.85
C THR A 161 -9.02 8.90 10.10
N HIS A 162 -10.19 9.50 9.92
CA HIS A 162 -11.29 8.90 9.17
C HIS A 162 -12.04 9.97 8.41
N GLY A 163 -12.77 9.57 7.39
CA GLY A 163 -13.60 10.47 6.62
C GLY A 163 -14.28 9.75 5.47
N ASP A 164 -14.97 10.55 4.67
CA ASP A 164 -15.74 10.09 3.53
C ASP A 164 -15.21 10.73 2.26
N LEU A 165 -15.04 9.92 1.22
CA LEU A 165 -14.65 10.35 -0.12
C LEU A 165 -15.88 10.37 -1.01
N GLU A 166 -16.34 11.57 -1.33
CA GLU A 166 -17.41 11.79 -2.31
C GLU A 166 -16.86 11.68 -3.73
N LEU A 167 -17.14 10.57 -4.40
CA LEU A 167 -16.63 10.23 -5.72
C LEU A 167 -17.79 9.86 -6.66
N PHE A 168 -18.01 10.68 -7.68
CA PHE A 168 -19.07 10.47 -8.68
C PHE A 168 -20.47 10.26 -8.07
N GLY A 169 -20.74 10.88 -6.92
CA GLY A 169 -22.02 10.76 -6.20
C GLY A 169 -22.13 9.52 -5.31
N VAL A 170 -21.03 8.80 -5.10
CA VAL A 170 -20.89 7.69 -4.16
C VAL A 170 -19.93 8.10 -3.05
N SER A 171 -20.31 7.85 -1.80
CA SER A 171 -19.47 8.16 -0.64
C SER A 171 -18.75 6.90 -0.14
N VAL A 172 -17.42 6.93 -0.16
CA VAL A 172 -16.56 5.84 0.31
C VAL A 172 -15.93 6.23 1.65
N GLY A 173 -16.27 5.51 2.71
CA GLY A 173 -15.67 5.70 4.02
C GLY A 173 -14.25 5.14 4.07
N TYR A 174 -13.36 5.84 4.78
CA TYR A 174 -12.00 5.39 5.04
C TYR A 174 -11.58 5.66 6.48
N GLN A 175 -10.61 4.87 6.95
CA GLN A 175 -9.98 5.04 8.24
C GLN A 175 -8.50 4.64 8.18
N PHE A 176 -7.66 5.43 8.84
CA PHE A 176 -6.25 5.14 9.11
C PHE A 176 -6.00 5.31 10.60
N VAL A 177 -5.42 4.29 11.24
CA VAL A 177 -5.04 4.35 12.65
C VAL A 177 -3.61 3.85 12.77
N VAL A 178 -2.75 4.62 13.42
CA VAL A 178 -1.38 4.21 13.75
C VAL A 178 -1.29 3.96 15.25
N THR A 179 -0.87 2.76 15.63
CA THR A 179 -0.44 2.42 16.99
C THR A 179 1.09 2.34 17.04
N SER A 180 1.68 1.94 18.17
CA SER A 180 3.14 1.76 18.24
C SER A 180 3.64 0.70 17.26
N ASP A 181 2.86 -0.37 17.08
CA ASP A 181 3.31 -1.59 16.43
C ASP A 181 2.67 -1.77 15.05
N GLU A 182 1.48 -1.23 14.84
CA GLU A 182 0.70 -1.45 13.62
C GLU A 182 0.13 -0.16 13.04
N MET A 183 -0.01 -0.15 11.71
CA MET A 183 -0.84 0.80 10.99
C MET A 183 -2.01 0.05 10.38
N THR A 184 -3.22 0.42 10.77
CA THR A 184 -4.46 -0.13 10.21
C THR A 184 -5.00 0.84 9.17
N VAL A 185 -5.27 0.34 7.97
CA VAL A 185 -6.07 1.03 6.96
C VAL A 185 -7.39 0.29 6.78
N ALA A 186 -8.49 1.02 6.73
CA ALA A 186 -9.80 0.45 6.47
C ALA A 186 -10.56 1.30 5.45
N ALA A 187 -11.37 0.63 4.62
CA ALA A 187 -12.20 1.28 3.63
C ALA A 187 -13.49 0.49 3.36
N GLY A 188 -14.52 1.18 2.90
CA GLY A 188 -15.81 0.56 2.61
C GLY A 188 -16.92 1.58 2.46
N ASP A 189 -18.14 1.15 2.76
CA ASP A 189 -19.32 2.02 2.79
C ASP A 189 -19.17 3.08 3.89
N SER A 190 -19.57 4.31 3.57
CA SER A 190 -19.58 5.44 4.51
C SER A 190 -20.72 5.35 5.53
N ASP A 191 -21.68 4.43 5.32
CA ASP A 191 -22.74 4.14 6.27
C ASP A 191 -22.16 3.78 7.66
N PRO A 192 -22.43 4.58 8.71
CA PRO A 192 -21.87 4.37 10.04
C PRO A 192 -22.33 3.07 10.72
N ASP A 193 -23.42 2.47 10.26
CA ASP A 193 -23.90 1.17 10.76
C ASP A 193 -23.17 -0.02 10.12
N ARG A 194 -22.25 0.24 9.17
CA ARG A 194 -21.50 -0.78 8.43
C ARG A 194 -20.04 -0.78 8.81
N LYS A 195 -19.44 -1.98 8.73
CA LYS A 195 -18.03 -2.18 9.05
C LYS A 195 -17.17 -1.86 7.83
N LEU A 196 -16.20 -0.97 8.01
CA LEU A 196 -15.10 -0.82 7.07
C LEU A 196 -14.28 -2.11 7.05
N LEU A 197 -13.81 -2.49 5.86
CA LEU A 197 -12.90 -3.61 5.68
C LEU A 197 -11.49 -3.13 6.02
N ALA A 198 -10.83 -3.80 6.95
CA ALA A 198 -9.55 -3.36 7.49
C ALA A 198 -8.39 -4.28 7.08
N LEU A 199 -7.21 -3.68 6.99
CA LEU A 199 -5.92 -4.30 6.74
C LEU A 199 -4.92 -3.73 7.74
N ALA A 200 -4.23 -4.61 8.47
CA ALA A 200 -3.19 -4.22 9.41
C ALA A 200 -1.81 -4.49 8.80
N VAL A 201 -0.94 -3.48 8.85
CA VAL A 201 0.48 -3.61 8.50
C VAL A 201 1.35 -3.30 9.70
N SER A 202 2.57 -3.82 9.71
CA SER A 202 3.53 -3.43 10.73
C SER A 202 3.99 -1.99 10.51
N ASN A 203 3.97 -1.21 11.58
CA ASN A 203 4.50 0.15 11.63
C ASN A 203 6.04 0.16 11.57
N LYS A 204 6.67 -0.97 11.94
CA LYS A 204 8.13 -1.14 11.90
C LYS A 204 8.54 -2.53 11.39
N VAL A 205 9.46 -2.58 10.44
CA VAL A 205 10.01 -3.83 9.91
C VAL A 205 11.52 -3.77 9.92
N ASP A 206 12.14 -4.71 10.65
CA ASP A 206 13.56 -5.00 10.46
C ASP A 206 13.72 -5.83 9.19
N PHE A 207 13.92 -5.12 8.07
CA PHE A 207 14.03 -5.74 6.75
C PHE A 207 15.46 -6.08 6.36
N VAL A 208 16.48 -5.39 6.89
CA VAL A 208 17.87 -5.56 6.47
C VAL A 208 18.35 -6.98 6.76
N GLU A 209 18.12 -7.49 7.98
CA GLU A 209 18.54 -8.84 8.36
C GLU A 209 17.91 -9.91 7.46
N ASP A 210 16.60 -9.81 7.21
CA ASP A 210 15.91 -10.81 6.42
C ASP A 210 16.23 -10.67 4.92
N TYR A 211 16.27 -9.45 4.38
CA TYR A 211 16.45 -9.21 2.95
C TYR A 211 17.77 -9.79 2.44
N PHE A 212 18.84 -9.61 3.23
CA PHE A 212 20.17 -10.12 2.91
C PHE A 212 20.44 -11.53 3.48
N SER A 213 19.43 -12.19 4.04
CA SER A 213 19.56 -13.54 4.57
C SER A 213 19.78 -14.57 3.46
N GLU A 214 20.52 -15.64 3.77
CA GLU A 214 20.64 -16.82 2.91
C GLU A 214 19.41 -17.75 3.01
N ASP A 215 18.41 -17.43 3.84
CA ASP A 215 17.20 -18.23 3.97
C ASP A 215 16.38 -18.20 2.65
N PRO A 216 16.10 -19.36 2.03
CA PRO A 216 15.28 -19.43 0.82
C PRO A 216 13.82 -18.98 1.02
N LYS A 217 13.37 -18.78 2.26
CA LYS A 217 12.04 -18.27 2.62
C LYS A 217 12.05 -16.82 3.12
N ARG A 218 13.16 -16.10 3.01
CA ARG A 218 13.32 -14.75 3.55
C ARG A 218 12.25 -13.76 3.09
N PHE A 219 11.87 -13.78 1.82
CA PHE A 219 10.88 -12.86 1.28
C PHE A 219 9.47 -13.19 1.75
N GLN A 220 9.15 -14.47 1.95
CA GLN A 220 7.89 -14.88 2.58
C GLN A 220 7.85 -14.50 4.06
N LYS A 221 8.98 -14.55 4.78
CA LYS A 221 9.09 -14.05 6.16
C LYS A 221 8.92 -12.54 6.22
N LEU A 222 9.57 -11.79 5.33
CA LEU A 222 9.39 -10.34 5.18
C LEU A 222 7.92 -9.99 4.92
N ALA A 223 7.27 -10.67 3.99
CA ALA A 223 5.85 -10.45 3.70
C ALA A 223 4.97 -10.65 4.95
N ALA A 224 5.27 -11.66 5.77
CA ALA A 224 4.56 -11.92 7.02
C ALA A 224 4.88 -10.91 8.14
N LYS A 225 6.05 -10.25 8.10
CA LYS A 225 6.36 -9.12 8.98
C LYS A 225 5.65 -7.84 8.56
N VAL A 226 5.48 -7.63 7.25
CA VAL A 226 4.78 -6.44 6.73
C VAL A 226 3.28 -6.52 6.98
N LEU A 227 2.62 -7.61 6.60
CA LEU A 227 1.17 -7.75 6.70
C LEU A 227 0.75 -8.63 7.88
N LEU A 228 0.03 -8.07 8.85
CA LEU A 228 -0.22 -8.68 10.17
C LEU A 228 -1.49 -9.56 10.26
N ASN A 229 -2.07 -9.93 9.11
CA ASN A 229 -3.30 -10.75 8.99
C ASN A 229 -3.40 -11.95 9.94
#